data_AF-A0A935C7W2-F1
#
_entry.id   AF-A0A935C7W2-F1
#
_cell.length_a   1.000
_cell.length_b   1.000
_cell.length_c   1.000
_cell.angle_alpha   90.00
_cell.angle_beta   90.00
_cell.angle_gamma   90.00
#
_symmetry.space_group_name_H-M   'P 1'
#
loop_
_entity.id
_entity.type
_entity.pdbx_description
1 polymer ?
#
loop_
_entity_poly.entity_id
_entity_poly.type
_entity_poly.pdbx_seq_one_letter_code
_entity_poly.pdbx_strand_id
1 'polypeptide(L)' 'MKDLIAREFLFFFVALIVALPVGFLFLYMLHVEPAGASMSADEKVLEMDLLFIGGLLGFVGVYLARLTVWGVKQLLISN' A
#
# COMPACT_ATOMS: atom_id res chain seq x y z
N MET A 1 -12.12 17.77 -17.19
CA MET A 1 -10.82 17.91 -16.49
C MET A 1 -10.99 18.04 -14.98
N LYS A 2 -11.84 18.96 -14.47
CA LYS A 2 -12.08 19.11 -13.02
C LYS A 2 -12.59 17.83 -12.35
N ASP A 3 -13.53 17.13 -13.00
CA ASP A 3 -14.09 15.87 -12.46
C ASP A 3 -13.08 14.72 -12.43
N LEU A 4 -12.16 14.69 -13.40
CA LEU A 4 -11.04 13.74 -13.42
C LEU A 4 -10.13 13.97 -12.21
N ILE A 5 -9.75 15.23 -11.97
CA ILE A 5 -8.88 15.60 -10.85
C ILE A 5 -9.54 15.28 -9.51
N ALA A 6 -10.83 15.61 -9.34
CA ALA A 6 -11.58 15.30 -8.12
C ALA A 6 -11.64 13.79 -7.86
N ARG A 7 -11.84 12.99 -8.91
CA ARG A 7 -11.83 11.53 -8.81
C ARG A 7 -10.46 10.98 -8.44
N GLU A 8 -9.38 11.48 -9.06
CA GLU A 8 -8.02 11.06 -8.70
C GLU A 8 -7.67 11.41 -7.26
N PHE A 9 -8.08 12.60 -6.80
CA PHE A 9 -7.89 13.04 -5.42
C PHE A 9 -8.60 12.10 -4.43
N LEU A 10 -9.84 11.70 -4.71
CA LEU A 10 -10.54 10.71 -3.88
C LEU A 10 -9.81 9.36 -3.86
N PHE A 11 -9.35 8.88 -5.02
CA PHE A 11 -8.60 7.62 -5.10
C PHE A 11 -7.27 7.67 -4.36
N PHE A 12 -6.62 8.84 -4.32
CA PHE A 12 -5.41 9.04 -3.53
C PHE A 12 -5.67 8.76 -2.05
N PHE A 13 -6.74 9.31 -1.47
CA PHE A 13 -7.08 9.01 -0.07
C PHE A 13 -7.47 7.56 0.15
N VAL A 14 -8.20 6.95 -0.78
CA VAL A 14 -8.54 5.52 -0.68
C VAL A 14 -7.26 4.68 -0.66
N ALA A 15 -6.32 4.95 -1.57
CA ALA A 15 -5.04 4.25 -1.61
C ALA A 15 -4.22 4.50 -0.33
N LEU A 16 -4.24 5.73 0.21
CA LEU A 16 -3.56 6.07 1.46
C LEU A 16 -4.14 5.32 2.66
N ILE A 17 -5.46 5.23 2.77
CA ILE A 17 -6.15 4.50 3.84
C ILE A 17 -5.87 3.00 3.72
N VAL A 18 -5.87 2.44 2.51
CA VAL A 18 -5.58 1.02 2.26
C VAL A 18 -4.10 0.69 2.46
N ALA A 19 -3.19 1.64 2.24
CA ALA A 19 -1.76 1.46 2.44
C ALA A 19 -1.42 1.12 3.90
N LEU A 20 -2.13 1.69 4.87
CA LEU A 20 -1.90 1.43 6.30
C LEU A 20 -2.05 -0.07 6.68
N PRO A 21 -3.22 -0.72 6.48
CA PRO A 21 -3.36 -2.13 6.78
C PRO A 21 -2.44 -3.01 5.93
N VAL A 22 -2.09 -2.61 4.71
CA VAL A 22 -1.11 -3.34 3.89
C VAL A 22 0.29 -3.26 4.50
N GLY A 23 0.70 -2.13 5.05
CA GLY A 23 1.97 -1.99 5.77
C GLY A 23 2.05 -2.92 6.98
N PHE A 24 0.99 -2.98 7.79
CA PHE A 24 0.92 -3.91 8.93
C PHE A 24 0.92 -5.38 8.47
N LEU A 25 0.19 -5.69 7.40
CA LEU A 25 0.19 -7.03 6.82
C LEU A 25 1.57 -7.43 6.29
N PHE A 26 2.29 -6.49 5.67
CA PHE A 26 3.66 -6.69 5.21
C PHE A 26 4.61 -7.02 6.37
N LEU A 27 4.57 -6.24 7.46
CA LEU A 27 5.33 -6.54 8.68
C LEU A 27 4.99 -7.92 9.25
N TYR A 28 3.70 -8.23 9.34
CA TYR A 28 3.23 -9.53 9.82
C TYR A 28 3.78 -10.68 8.97
N MET A 29 3.79 -10.54 7.64
CA MET A 29 4.32 -11.55 6.73
C MET A 29 5.84 -11.75 6.87
N LEU A 30 6.58 -10.69 7.18
CA LEU A 30 8.03 -10.76 7.39
C LEU A 30 8.42 -11.43 8.71
N HIS A 31 7.48 -11.62 9.65
CA HIS A 31 7.73 -12.22 10.96
C HIS A 31 8.95 -11.57 11.66
N VAL A 32 8.98 -10.23 11.69
CA VAL A 32 10.05 -9.50 12.36
C VAL A 32 9.93 -9.72 13.87
N GLU A 33 10.84 -10.51 14.43
CA GLU A 33 10.92 -10.78 15.86
C GLU A 33 12.19 -10.15 16.45
N PRO A 34 12.14 -9.65 17.70
CA PRO A 34 13.34 -9.16 18.38
C PRO A 34 14.34 -10.28 18.59
N ALA A 35 15.63 -9.98 18.42
CA ALA A 35 16.69 -10.95 18.68
C ALA A 35 16.88 -11.26 20.18
N GLY A 36 16.39 -10.39 21.07
CA GLY A 36 16.48 -10.51 22.53
C GLY A 36 15.12 -10.48 23.22
N ALA A 37 15.14 -10.32 24.55
CA ALA A 37 13.92 -10.27 25.37
C ALA A 37 13.01 -9.06 25.05
N SER A 38 13.54 -8.02 24.40
CA SER A 38 12.81 -6.84 23.97
C SER A 38 13.48 -6.23 22.75
N MET A 39 12.72 -5.51 21.92
CA MET A 39 13.28 -4.75 20.81
C MET A 39 14.22 -3.64 21.28
N SER A 40 15.44 -3.68 20.76
CA SER A 40 16.42 -2.60 20.83
C SER A 40 15.93 -1.34 20.10
N ALA A 41 16.63 -0.21 20.30
CA ALA A 41 16.30 1.03 19.62
C ALA A 41 16.41 0.89 18.09
N ASP A 42 17.44 0.20 17.61
CA ASP A 42 17.69 -0.01 16.18
C ASP A 42 16.63 -0.91 15.54
N GLU A 43 16.19 -1.96 16.23
CA GLU A 43 15.11 -2.85 15.75
C GLU A 43 13.77 -2.11 15.62
N LYS A 44 13.48 -1.17 16.53
CA LYS A 44 12.27 -0.33 16.43
C LYS A 44 12.30 0.60 15.23
N VAL A 45 13.48 1.15 14.92
CA VAL A 45 13.67 1.97 13.72
C VAL A 45 13.47 1.12 12.47
N LEU A 46 14.06 -0.09 12.45
CA LEU A 46 13.89 -1.02 11.34
C LEU A 46 12.43 -1.43 11.13
N GLU A 47 11.69 -1.75 12.20
CA GLU A 47 10.27 -2.10 12.12
C GLU A 47 9.45 -0.93 11.55
N MET A 48 9.73 0.29 12.01
CA MET A 48 9.11 1.51 11.48
C MET A 48 9.41 1.71 9.99
N ASP A 49 10.65 1.54 9.57
CA ASP A 49 11.05 1.66 8.17
C ASP A 49 10.35 0.61 7.29
N LEU A 50 10.28 -0.64 7.77
CA LEU A 50 9.59 -1.72 7.08
C LEU A 50 8.06 -1.48 7.00
N LEU A 51 7.45 -0.87 8.02
CA LEU A 51 6.04 -0.44 7.96
C LEU A 51 5.84 0.58 6.84
N PHE A 52 6.72 1.58 6.75
CA PHE A 52 6.64 2.61 5.71
C PHE A 52 6.87 2.03 4.31
N ILE A 53 7.85 1.14 4.15
CA ILE A 53 8.11 0.45 2.88
C ILE A 53 6.90 -0.39 2.47
N GLY A 54 6.36 -1.20 3.39
CA GLY A 54 5.16 -2.02 3.16
C GLY A 54 3.95 -1.17 2.78
N GLY A 55 3.75 -0.05 3.48
CA GLY A 55 2.69 0.90 3.17
C GLY A 55 2.86 1.54 1.78
N LEU A 56 4.08 1.96 1.44
CA LEU A 56 4.38 2.53 0.12
C LEU A 56 4.15 1.51 -1.01
N LEU A 57 4.59 0.26 -0.82
CA LEU A 57 4.33 -0.83 -1.76
C LEU A 57 2.83 -1.09 -1.90
N GLY A 58 2.09 -1.07 -0.79
CA GLY A 58 0.64 -1.19 -0.79
C GLY A 58 -0.04 -0.06 -1.55
N PHE A 59 0.37 1.19 -1.33
CA PHE A 59 -0.12 2.36 -2.04
C PHE A 59 0.08 2.22 -3.56
N VAL A 60 1.30 1.91 -4.01
CA VAL A 60 1.62 1.70 -5.42
C VAL A 60 0.82 0.52 -6.00
N GLY A 61 0.72 -0.58 -5.24
CA GLY A 61 -0.03 -1.79 -5.63
C GLY A 61 -1.50 -1.50 -5.89
N VAL A 62 -2.16 -0.68 -5.07
CA VAL A 62 -3.55 -0.25 -5.30
C VAL A 62 -3.71 0.47 -6.63
N TYR A 63 -2.77 1.36 -6.99
CA TYR A 63 -2.81 2.06 -8.27
C TYR A 63 -2.57 1.12 -9.46
N LEU A 64 -1.63 0.18 -9.35
CA LEU A 64 -1.41 -0.83 -10.38
C LEU A 64 -2.65 -1.70 -10.59
N ALA A 65 -3.24 -2.22 -9.51
CA ALA A 65 -4.46 -3.02 -9.58
C ALA A 65 -5.62 -2.24 -10.23
N ARG A 66 -5.75 -0.95 -9.90
CA ARG A 66 -6.74 -0.07 -10.54
C ARG A 66 -6.51 0.08 -12.04
N LEU A 67 -5.27 0.29 -12.47
CA LEU A 67 -4.93 0.38 -13.90
C LEU A 67 -5.25 -0.92 -14.62
N THR A 68 -4.96 -2.07 -14.01
CA THR A 68 -5.31 -3.39 -14.55
C THR A 68 -6.82 -3.55 -14.69
N VAL A 69 -7.60 -3.24 -13.66
CA VAL A 69 -9.08 -3.31 -13.71
C VAL A 69 -9.64 -2.40 -14.80
N TRP A 70 -9.07 -1.21 -14.96
CA TRP A 70 -9.48 -0.30 -16.03
C TRP A 70 -9.16 -0.87 -17.43
N GLY A 71 -7.95 -1.40 -17.63
CA GLY A 71 -7.57 -2.05 -18.90
C GLY A 71 -8.45 -3.25 -19.24
N VAL A 72 -8.74 -4.11 -18.26
CA VAL A 72 -9.66 -5.26 -18.45
C VAL A 72 -11.06 -4.80 -18.82
N LYS A 73 -11.60 -3.77 -18.14
CA LYS A 73 -12.91 -3.21 -18.48
C LYS A 73 -12.97 -2.69 -19.91
N GLN A 74 -11.91 -2.04 -20.39
CA GLN A 74 -11.86 -1.55 -21.77
C GLN A 74 -11.88 -2.70 -22.78
N LEU A 75 -11.12 -3.78 -22.53
CA LEU A 75 -11.12 -4.96 -23.39
C LEU A 75 -12.47 -5.67 -23.45
N LEU A 76 -13.19 -5.73 -22.31
CA LEU A 76 -14.50 -6.40 -22.23
C LEU A 76 -15.64 -5.58 -22.82
N ILE A 77 -15.59 -4.25 -22.74
CA ILE A 77 -16.63 -3.35 -23.28
C ILE A 77 -16.41 -3.08 -24.78
N SER A 78 -15.18 -3.23 -25.27
CA SER A 78 -14.83 -3.04 -26.67
C SER A 78 -15.09 -4.27 -27.57
N ASN A 79 -15.46 -5.41 -26.98
CA ASN A 79 -15.95 -6.60 -27.69
C ASN A 79 -17.46 -6.71 -27.53
#